data_AF-A0A821EY52-F1
#
_entry.id   AF-A0A821EY52-F1
#
_cell.length_a   1.000
_cell.length_b   1.000
_cell.length_c   1.000
_cell.angle_alpha   90.00
_cell.angle_beta   90.00
_cell.angle_gamma   90.00
#
_symmetry.space_group_name_H-M   'P 1'
#
loop_
_entity.id
_entity.type
_entity.pdbx_description
1 polymer ?
#
loop_
_entity_poly.entity_id
_entity_poly.type
_entity_poly.pdbx_seq_one_letter_code
_entity_poly.pdbx_strand_id
1 'polypeptide(L)'
;NSIYVLCDNTSTHEKWASTIPKIKGVYKQIELICDAIQIDQMNCDQDMIPISFNHIDPLFMYTQLLKEALLDIEDDDAKSIKELVEYCRLESDASKKTLEKIEEEYRRHSPIWWYTGPYFIYSMLNCGLR
;
A
#
# COMPACT_ATOMS: atom_id res chain seq x y z
N ASN A 1 11.54 3.64 4.37
CA ASN A 1 12.69 4.00 3.51
C ASN A 1 13.85 4.44 4.40
N SER A 2 14.72 3.50 4.76
CA SER A 2 15.79 3.65 5.75
C SER A 2 17.16 3.42 5.11
N ILE A 3 18.19 4.15 5.54
CA ILE A 3 19.57 4.02 5.05
C ILE A 3 20.47 3.52 6.20
N TYR A 4 21.27 2.50 5.91
CA TYR A 4 22.25 1.92 6.84
C TYR A 4 23.65 2.09 6.26
N VAL A 5 24.60 2.54 7.07
CA VAL A 5 25.96 2.87 6.60
C VAL A 5 26.96 1.89 7.19
N LEU A 6 27.73 1.22 6.34
CA LEU A 6 28.85 0.35 6.76
C LEU A 6 30.15 1.16 6.75
N CYS A 7 30.86 1.25 7.88
CA CYS A 7 32.12 1.97 8.01
C CYS A 7 32.94 1.49 9.22
N ASP A 8 34.26 1.35 9.05
CA ASP A 8 35.19 0.98 10.12
C ASP A 8 35.30 2.03 11.25
N ASN A 9 35.13 3.32 10.92
CA ASN A 9 35.34 4.44 11.83
C ASN A 9 34.02 5.07 12.28
N THR A 10 33.17 4.26 12.93
CA THR A 10 31.81 4.64 13.35
C THR A 10 31.75 5.97 14.13
N SER A 11 32.66 6.21 15.06
CA SER A 11 32.66 7.41 15.92
C SER A 11 32.80 8.73 15.16
N THR A 12 33.47 8.69 14.00
CA THR A 12 33.62 9.88 13.15
C THR A 12 32.36 10.10 12.32
N HIS A 13 31.72 9.03 11.86
CA HIS A 13 30.58 9.12 10.95
C HIS A 13 29.21 9.22 11.64
N GLU A 14 29.12 8.84 12.90
CA GLU A 14 27.88 8.91 13.70
C GLU A 14 27.41 10.36 13.90
N LYS A 15 28.34 11.31 14.01
CA LYS A 15 28.02 12.74 14.21
C LYS A 15 27.25 13.36 13.05
N TRP A 16 27.62 13.07 11.80
CA TRP A 16 26.86 13.58 10.66
C TRP A 16 25.68 12.66 10.31
N ALA A 17 25.81 11.35 10.52
CA ALA A 17 24.73 10.40 10.26
C ALA A 17 23.48 10.73 11.10
N SER A 18 23.67 11.06 12.37
CA SER A 18 22.58 11.49 13.28
C SER A 18 21.88 12.78 12.87
N THR A 19 22.48 13.61 12.01
CA THR A 19 21.82 14.82 11.48
C THR A 19 20.83 14.51 10.36
N ILE A 20 20.87 13.31 9.77
CA ILE A 20 20.04 12.92 8.63
C ILE A 20 18.97 11.93 9.11
N PRO A 21 17.68 12.31 9.11
CA PRO A 21 16.60 11.49 9.69
C PRO A 21 16.43 10.11 9.03
N LYS A 22 16.86 9.97 7.77
CA LYS A 22 16.76 8.72 7.02
C LYS A 22 17.84 7.70 7.39
N ILE A 23 18.93 8.13 8.03
CA ILE A 23 20.03 7.24 8.40
C ILE A 23 19.69 6.62 9.75
N LYS A 24 19.53 5.29 9.77
CA LYS A 24 19.15 4.53 10.96
C LYS A 24 20.34 4.12 11.82
N GLY A 25 21.53 4.07 11.23
CA GLY A 25 22.75 3.79 11.97
C GLY A 25 23.99 3.68 11.10
N VAL A 26 25.14 3.69 11.78
CA VAL A 26 26.46 3.43 11.20
C VAL A 26 27.04 2.20 11.90
N TYR A 27 27.45 1.21 11.12
CA TYR A 27 27.82 -0.12 11.60
C TYR A 27 29.21 -0.48 11.09
N LYS A 28 29.96 -1.26 11.87
CA LYS A 28 31.27 -1.80 11.45
C LYS A 28 31.18 -3.13 10.74
N GLN A 29 30.09 -3.84 10.97
CA GLN A 29 29.91 -5.22 10.58
C GLN A 29 28.58 -5.35 9.85
N ILE A 30 28.57 -6.17 8.81
CA ILE A 30 27.38 -6.38 7.99
C ILE A 30 26.31 -7.13 8.78
N GLU A 31 26.72 -7.99 9.72
CA GLU A 31 25.83 -8.75 10.61
C GLU A 31 24.94 -7.82 11.42
N LEU A 32 25.52 -6.73 11.98
CA LEU A 32 24.77 -5.73 12.74
C LEU A 32 23.79 -4.94 11.87
N ILE A 33 24.09 -4.78 10.58
CA ILE A 33 23.15 -4.18 9.63
C ILE A 33 21.99 -5.14 9.37
N CYS A 34 22.28 -6.43 9.19
CA CYS A 34 21.24 -7.45 9.02
C CYS A 34 20.30 -7.50 10.23
N ASP A 35 20.86 -7.48 11.45
CA ASP A 35 20.07 -7.44 12.69
C ASP A 35 19.20 -6.18 12.76
N ALA A 36 19.77 -5.01 12.44
CA ALA A 36 19.04 -3.75 12.43
C ALA A 36 17.93 -3.72 11.38
N ILE A 37 18.17 -4.26 10.18
CA ILE A 37 17.16 -4.41 9.14
C ILE A 37 16.06 -5.37 9.60
N GLN A 38 16.41 -6.48 10.25
CA GLN A 38 15.43 -7.46 10.72
C GLN A 38 14.52 -6.86 11.81
N ILE A 39 15.10 -6.07 12.73
CA ILE A 39 14.33 -5.33 13.74
C ILE A 39 13.42 -4.28 13.08
N ASP A 40 13.92 -3.51 12.11
CA ASP A 40 13.12 -2.53 11.38
C ASP A 40 12.00 -3.20 10.56
N GLN A 41 12.23 -4.40 10.01
CA GLN A 41 11.21 -5.21 9.35
C GLN A 41 10.14 -5.68 10.34
N MET A 42 10.52 -6.20 11.51
CA MET A 42 9.57 -6.63 12.54
C MET A 42 8.71 -5.47 13.06
N ASN A 43 9.29 -4.27 13.19
CA ASN A 43 8.53 -3.07 13.57
C ASN A 43 7.59 -2.61 12.45
N CYS A 44 7.99 -2.74 11.18
CA CYS A 44 7.12 -2.46 10.04
C CYS A 44 5.97 -3.48 9.91
N ASP A 45 6.23 -4.75 10.22
CA ASP A 45 5.23 -5.82 10.27
C ASP A 45 4.27 -5.67 11.46
N GLN A 46 4.61 -4.89 12.50
CA GLN A 46 3.65 -4.55 13.56
C GLN A 46 2.66 -3.44 13.15
N ASP A 47 3.05 -2.58 12.20
CA ASP A 47 2.12 -1.60 11.58
C ASP A 47 1.24 -2.26 10.50
N MET A 48 1.70 -3.35 9.87
CA MET A 48 0.85 -4.27 9.13
C MET A 48 0.26 -5.29 10.10
N ILE A 49 -0.82 -4.97 10.83
CA ILE A 49 -1.53 -5.91 11.69
C ILE A 49 -1.61 -7.28 10.99
N PRO A 50 -0.80 -8.28 11.39
CA PRO A 50 -0.92 -9.60 10.83
C PRO A 50 -2.21 -10.10 11.45
N ILE A 51 -3.22 -10.28 10.63
CA ILE A 51 -4.45 -10.94 11.02
C ILE A 51 -4.08 -12.41 11.29
N SER A 52 -3.45 -12.67 12.43
CA SER A 52 -3.12 -14.01 12.91
C SER A 52 -4.33 -14.56 13.63
N PHE A 53 -5.39 -14.84 12.87
CA PHE A 53 -6.48 -15.67 13.35
C PHE A 53 -5.94 -17.10 13.53
N ASN A 54 -5.62 -17.47 14.77
CA ASN A 54 -5.50 -18.85 15.28
C ASN A 54 -5.12 -19.93 14.25
N HIS A 55 -3.83 -20.07 13.90
CA HIS A 55 -3.31 -21.20 13.12
C HIS A 55 -3.98 -21.46 11.75
N ILE A 56 -4.84 -20.57 11.27
CA ILE A 56 -5.45 -20.65 9.94
C ILE A 56 -4.49 -19.94 8.98
N ASP A 57 -4.25 -20.57 7.84
CA ASP A 57 -3.48 -19.97 6.75
C ASP A 57 -4.08 -18.60 6.40
N PRO A 58 -3.32 -17.49 6.53
CA PRO A 58 -3.81 -16.15 6.17
C PRO A 58 -4.38 -16.11 4.75
N LEU A 59 -3.80 -16.86 3.81
CA LEU A 59 -4.30 -16.94 2.44
C LEU A 59 -5.71 -17.52 2.38
N PHE A 60 -6.04 -18.48 3.24
CA PHE A 60 -7.38 -19.05 3.34
C PHE A 60 -8.38 -18.00 3.84
N MET A 61 -8.01 -17.22 4.87
CA MET A 61 -8.85 -16.14 5.38
C MET A 61 -9.10 -15.06 4.32
N TYR A 62 -8.05 -14.60 3.62
CA TYR A 62 -8.19 -13.64 2.54
C TYR A 62 -9.06 -14.18 1.40
N THR A 63 -8.90 -15.45 1.05
CA THR A 63 -9.70 -16.10 0.00
C THR A 63 -11.17 -16.18 0.40
N GLN A 64 -11.45 -16.51 1.67
CA GLN A 64 -12.82 -16.61 2.16
C GLN A 64 -13.50 -15.24 2.22
N LEU A 65 -12.81 -14.22 2.72
CA LEU A 65 -13.31 -12.83 2.74
C LEU A 65 -13.54 -12.31 1.31
N LEU A 66 -12.61 -12.56 0.39
CA LEU A 66 -12.76 -12.19 -1.01
C LEU A 66 -13.97 -12.90 -1.64
N LYS A 67 -14.13 -14.19 -1.38
CA LYS A 67 -15.28 -14.97 -1.89
C LYS A 67 -16.60 -14.43 -1.37
N GLU A 68 -16.71 -14.16 -0.06
CA GLU A 68 -17.93 -13.61 0.54
C GLU A 68 -18.25 -12.24 -0.04
N ALA A 69 -17.26 -11.34 -0.11
CA ALA A 69 -17.43 -10.04 -0.74
C ALA A 69 -17.88 -10.15 -2.21
N LEU A 70 -17.30 -11.07 -2.99
CA LEU A 70 -17.70 -11.27 -4.39
C LEU A 70 -19.12 -11.81 -4.54
N LEU A 71 -19.60 -12.63 -3.58
CA LEU A 71 -20.96 -13.17 -3.59
C LEU A 71 -22.00 -12.13 -3.15
N ASP A 72 -21.60 -11.17 -2.32
CA ASP A 72 -22.46 -10.09 -1.83
C ASP A 72 -22.58 -8.91 -2.80
N ILE A 73 -21.70 -8.82 -3.81
CA ILE A 73 -21.78 -7.78 -4.84
C ILE A 73 -22.99 -8.06 -5.75
N GLU A 74 -23.95 -7.14 -5.74
CA GLU A 74 -25.03 -7.10 -6.73
C GLU A 74 -24.45 -6.76 -8.11
N ASP A 75 -24.85 -7.51 -9.14
CA ASP A 75 -24.45 -7.27 -10.55
C ASP A 75 -25.22 -6.08 -11.16
N ASP A 76 -25.02 -4.89 -10.59
CA ASP A 76 -25.53 -3.62 -11.12
C ASP A 76 -24.40 -2.61 -11.30
N ASP A 77 -23.61 -2.84 -12.35
CA ASP A 77 -22.54 -1.94 -12.78
C ASP A 77 -22.97 -0.46 -12.87
N ALA A 78 -24.20 -0.17 -13.29
CA ALA A 78 -24.63 1.21 -13.51
C ALA A 78 -24.79 1.95 -12.18
N LYS A 79 -25.37 1.28 -11.18
CA LYS A 79 -25.49 1.79 -9.82
C LYS A 79 -24.13 1.86 -9.15
N SER A 80 -23.33 0.80 -9.20
CA SER A 80 -22.01 0.74 -8.53
C SER A 80 -21.04 1.81 -9.07
N ILE A 81 -21.05 2.06 -10.38
CA ILE A 81 -20.20 3.11 -10.97
C ILE A 81 -20.67 4.50 -10.58
N LYS A 82 -21.98 4.73 -10.52
CA LYS A 82 -22.53 6.01 -10.07
C LYS A 82 -22.18 6.29 -8.60
N GLU A 83 -22.33 5.30 -7.73
CA GLU A 83 -21.96 5.40 -6.31
C GLU A 83 -20.46 5.66 -6.14
N LEU A 84 -19.61 4.96 -6.91
CA LEU A 84 -18.16 5.18 -6.91
C LEU A 84 -17.79 6.61 -7.31
N VAL A 85 -18.41 7.12 -8.37
CA VAL A 85 -18.14 8.48 -8.85
C VAL A 85 -18.64 9.52 -7.86
N GLU A 86 -19.79 9.30 -7.23
CA GLU A 86 -20.32 10.17 -6.18
C GLU A 86 -19.41 10.20 -4.95
N TYR A 87 -18.94 9.04 -4.49
CA TYR A 87 -17.95 8.95 -3.42
C TYR A 87 -16.70 9.76 -3.74
N CYS A 88 -16.16 9.62 -4.95
CA CYS A 88 -14.96 10.34 -5.33
C CYS A 88 -15.14 11.83 -5.57
N ARG A 89 -16.37 12.30 -5.89
CA ARG A 89 -16.69 13.74 -5.86
C ARG A 89 -16.61 14.33 -4.46
N LEU A 90 -16.88 13.52 -3.42
CA LEU A 90 -16.90 13.96 -2.02
C LEU A 90 -15.52 13.85 -1.35
N GLU A 91 -14.82 12.73 -1.59
CA GLU A 91 -13.65 12.34 -0.79
C GLU A 91 -12.31 12.48 -1.51
N SER A 92 -12.29 12.82 -2.81
CA SER A 92 -11.03 12.84 -3.58
C SER A 92 -10.83 14.12 -4.41
N ASP A 93 -9.57 14.51 -4.60
CA ASP A 93 -9.15 15.53 -5.57
C ASP A 93 -9.18 15.01 -7.03
N ALA A 94 -9.97 13.97 -7.31
CA ALA A 94 -10.08 13.43 -8.66
C ALA A 94 -10.59 14.50 -9.63
N SER A 95 -9.88 14.64 -10.74
CA SER A 95 -10.28 15.58 -11.79
C SER A 95 -11.69 15.24 -12.29
N LYS A 96 -12.54 16.26 -12.42
CA LYS A 96 -13.89 16.15 -13.00
C LYS A 96 -13.90 15.38 -14.33
N LYS A 97 -12.89 15.60 -15.17
CA LYS A 97 -12.73 14.91 -16.46
C LYS A 97 -12.50 13.40 -16.31
N THR A 98 -11.82 12.98 -15.25
CA THR A 98 -11.59 11.56 -14.95
C THR A 98 -12.88 10.89 -14.49
N LEU A 99 -13.67 11.60 -13.67
CA LEU A 99 -14.95 11.11 -13.18
C LEU A 99 -15.99 10.97 -14.32
N GLU A 100 -16.09 11.96 -15.19
CA GLU A 100 -16.93 11.91 -16.40
C GLU A 100 -16.54 10.74 -17.32
N LYS A 101 -15.24 10.52 -17.50
CA LYS A 101 -14.73 9.41 -18.30
C LYS A 101 -15.14 8.05 -17.73
N ILE A 102 -15.14 7.89 -16.40
CA ILE A 102 -15.57 6.65 -15.75
C ILE A 102 -17.08 6.45 -15.95
N GLU A 103 -17.91 7.47 -15.71
CA GLU A 103 -19.36 7.38 -15.91
C GLU A 103 -19.74 6.99 -17.35
N GLU A 104 -19.04 7.54 -18.36
CA GLU A 104 -19.39 7.35 -19.77
C GLU A 104 -18.73 6.15 -20.44
N GLU A 105 -17.51 5.80 -20.03
CA GLU A 105 -16.66 4.84 -20.75
C GLU A 105 -16.41 3.54 -19.98
N TYR A 106 -16.90 3.38 -18.74
CA TYR A 106 -16.58 2.20 -17.91
C TYR A 106 -16.73 0.88 -18.68
N ARG A 107 -17.88 0.68 -19.33
CA ARG A 107 -18.22 -0.53 -20.11
C ARG A 107 -17.46 -0.68 -21.43
N ARG A 108 -16.75 0.36 -21.89
CA ARG A 108 -15.99 0.32 -23.14
C ARG A 108 -14.62 -0.33 -22.96
N HIS A 109 -14.19 -0.54 -21.72
CA HIS A 109 -12.89 -1.09 -21.37
C HIS A 109 -13.04 -2.23 -20.36
N SER A 110 -12.04 -3.11 -20.29
CA SER A 110 -12.02 -4.17 -19.29
C SER A 110 -11.66 -3.61 -17.91
N PRO A 111 -12.06 -4.27 -16.81
CA PRO A 111 -11.65 -3.87 -15.45
C PRO A 111 -10.12 -3.77 -15.29
N ILE A 112 -9.36 -4.66 -15.94
CA ILE A 112 -7.90 -4.63 -15.94
C ILE A 112 -7.36 -3.35 -16.59
N TRP A 113 -7.99 -2.88 -17.66
CA TRP A 113 -7.60 -1.64 -18.33
C TRP A 113 -7.79 -0.43 -17.40
N TRP A 114 -8.89 -0.38 -16.65
CA TRP A 114 -9.12 0.66 -15.65
C TRP A 114 -8.15 0.58 -14.47
N TYR A 115 -7.80 -0.63 -14.02
CA TYR A 115 -6.86 -0.86 -12.93
C TYR A 115 -5.42 -0.48 -13.31
N THR A 116 -4.96 -0.86 -14.50
CA THR A 116 -3.59 -0.60 -14.97
C THR A 116 -3.41 0.76 -15.63
N GLY A 117 -4.50 1.46 -15.89
CA GLY A 117 -4.48 2.81 -16.44
C GLY A 117 -3.76 3.78 -15.49
N PRO A 118 -3.14 4.85 -16.02
CA PRO A 118 -2.41 5.83 -15.22
C PRO A 118 -3.29 6.69 -14.29
N TYR A 119 -4.56 6.33 -14.09
CA TYR A 119 -5.52 7.16 -13.40
C TYR A 119 -6.40 6.37 -12.42
N PHE A 120 -6.57 6.98 -11.26
CA PHE A 120 -7.66 6.79 -10.32
C PHE A 120 -7.68 5.47 -9.55
N ILE A 121 -8.06 4.32 -10.13
CA ILE A 121 -8.33 3.10 -9.33
C ILE A 121 -7.10 2.60 -8.59
N TYR A 122 -5.97 2.45 -9.28
CA TYR A 122 -4.70 2.05 -8.65
C TYR A 122 -4.23 3.07 -7.60
N SER A 123 -4.34 4.38 -7.89
CA SER A 123 -3.91 5.42 -6.96
C SER A 123 -4.81 5.49 -5.71
N MET A 124 -6.12 5.37 -5.89
CA MET A 124 -7.13 5.43 -4.83
C MET A 124 -7.01 4.22 -3.89
N LEU A 125 -6.87 3.01 -4.46
CA LEU A 125 -6.65 1.80 -3.67
C LEU A 125 -5.33 1.90 -2.88
N ASN A 126 -4.25 2.35 -3.52
CA ASN A 126 -2.97 2.51 -2.83
C ASN A 126 -2.96 3.64 -1.79
N CYS A 127 -3.86 4.63 -1.89
CA CYS A 127 -4.04 5.64 -0.85
C CYS A 127 -4.83 5.09 0.34
N GLY A 128 -5.86 4.27 0.11
CA GLY A 128 -6.67 3.68 1.19
C GLY A 128 -5.99 2.54 1.94
N LEU A 129 -4.97 1.91 1.34
CA LEU A 129 -4.17 0.83 1.94
C LEU A 129 -2.92 1.33 2.68
N ARG A 130 -2.71 2.65 2.74
CA ARG A 130 -1.51 3.27 3.29
C ARG A 130 -1.80 4.03 4.56
#